data_AF-A0A218WD05-F1
#
_entry.id   AF-A0A218WD05-F1
#
_cell.length_a   1.000
_cell.length_b   1.000
_cell.length_c   1.000
_cell.angle_alpha   90.00
_cell.angle_beta   90.00
_cell.angle_gamma   90.00
#
_symmetry.space_group_name_H-M   'P 1'
#
loop_
_entity.id
_entity.type
_entity.pdbx_description
1 polymer ?
#
loop_
_entity_poly.entity_id
_entity_poly.type
_entity_poly.pdbx_seq_one_letter_code
_entity_poly.pdbx_strand_id
1 'polypeptide(L)'
;MELLGSFRVAVKLQLVKGLPGASTYKIRACYEAKVRRVIYISSVSAVGMNSKWPNGRAKDENCWSDNEYCNATATEAESMAFEYGKQNRLDVVAVNPGYVFGPVMQPILNFSTMLLLNFVESQHNYSTISEKLQKLGWTYRSLEEALMDSIESYKEAVLLD
;
A
#
# COMPACT_ATOMS: atom_id res chain seq x y z
N MET A 1 -4.11 10.60 -18.28
CA MET A 1 -4.36 11.15 -16.92
C MET A 1 -3.00 11.12 -16.23
N GLU A 2 -2.27 12.21 -16.38
CA GLU A 2 -0.89 12.34 -15.92
C GLU A 2 -0.86 12.53 -14.40
N LEU A 3 -0.04 11.74 -13.71
CA LEU A 3 0.36 12.01 -12.33
C LEU A 3 1.90 12.09 -12.33
N LEU A 4 2.39 13.30 -12.59
CA LEU A 4 3.78 13.69 -12.42
C LEU A 4 4.07 13.86 -10.93
N GLY A 5 5.06 13.12 -10.44
CA GLY A 5 5.57 13.24 -9.08
C GLY A 5 6.95 12.62 -8.97
N SER A 6 7.99 13.38 -9.32
CA SER A 6 9.39 12.98 -9.19
C SER A 6 9.76 12.74 -7.73
N PHE A 7 10.04 11.48 -7.36
CA PHE A 7 10.62 11.12 -6.08
C PHE A 7 11.85 10.24 -6.30
N ARG A 8 13.04 10.81 -6.09
CA ARG A 8 14.29 10.06 -5.91
C ARG A 8 14.15 9.17 -4.67
N VAL A 9 13.91 7.89 -4.88
CA VAL A 9 13.68 6.88 -3.84
C VAL A 9 14.89 5.95 -3.79
N ALA A 10 15.97 6.40 -3.13
CA ALA A 10 16.89 5.48 -2.46
C ALA A 10 16.24 5.07 -1.13
N VAL A 11 15.16 4.31 -1.21
CA VAL A 11 14.41 3.90 -0.02
C VAL A 11 15.01 2.59 0.47
N LYS A 12 15.64 2.65 1.65
CA LYS A 12 15.73 1.49 2.52
C LYS A 12 14.28 1.12 2.87
N LEU A 13 13.69 0.25 2.03
CA LEU A 13 12.28 -0.13 2.04
C LEU A 13 12.00 -0.96 3.30
N GLN A 14 11.84 -0.29 4.43
CA GLN A 14 11.23 -0.92 5.59
C GLN A 14 9.72 -0.92 5.33
N LEU A 15 9.22 -2.06 4.84
CA LEU A 15 7.80 -2.35 4.72
C LEU A 15 7.18 -2.36 6.13
N VAL A 16 6.44 -1.31 6.45
CA VAL A 16 5.82 -1.11 7.75
C VAL A 16 4.34 -1.54 7.69
N LYS A 17 4.04 -2.83 7.80
CA LYS A 17 2.65 -3.28 8.10
C LYS A 17 2.42 -3.22 9.61
N GLY A 18 1.44 -2.47 10.13
CA GLY A 18 1.32 -2.30 11.58
C GLY A 18 -0.07 -1.94 12.11
N LEU A 19 -0.41 -2.55 13.26
CA LEU A 19 -1.44 -2.10 14.21
C LEU A 19 -1.10 -0.68 14.74
N PRO A 20 -2.05 0.07 15.33
CA PRO A 20 -1.85 1.46 15.76
C PRO A 20 -0.55 1.70 16.56
N GLY A 21 -0.36 0.95 17.65
CA GLY A 21 0.87 1.04 18.46
C GLY A 21 2.14 0.56 17.74
N ALA A 22 2.00 -0.26 16.70
CA ALA A 22 3.12 -0.69 15.89
C ALA A 22 3.66 0.46 15.02
N SER A 23 2.78 1.27 14.44
CA SER A 23 3.21 2.35 13.53
C SER A 23 4.13 3.35 14.19
N THR A 24 3.83 3.75 15.43
CA THR A 24 4.67 4.69 16.19
C THR A 24 6.10 4.18 16.41
N TYR A 25 6.29 2.89 16.73
CA TYR A 25 7.66 2.38 16.93
C TYR A 25 8.47 2.38 15.63
N LYS A 26 7.84 2.10 14.48
CA LYS A 26 8.56 2.11 13.19
C LYS A 26 8.97 3.53 12.81
N ILE A 27 8.07 4.50 12.91
CA ILE A 27 8.39 5.89 12.60
C ILE A 27 9.44 6.44 13.58
N ARG A 28 9.34 6.07 14.86
CA ARG A 28 10.36 6.38 15.86
C ARG A 28 11.73 5.81 15.48
N ALA A 29 11.81 4.56 15.05
CA ALA A 29 13.07 3.97 14.61
C ALA A 29 13.67 4.72 13.40
N CYS A 30 12.83 5.16 12.44
CA CYS A 30 13.28 5.99 11.32
C CYS A 30 13.81 7.35 11.79
N TYR A 31 13.13 7.98 12.76
CA TYR A 31 13.58 9.23 13.37
C TYR A 31 14.94 9.08 14.08
N GLU A 32 15.08 8.06 14.94
CA GLU A 32 16.33 7.76 15.64
C GLU A 32 17.49 7.45 14.66
N ALA A 33 17.17 6.83 13.52
CA ALA A 33 18.11 6.60 12.42
C ALA A 33 18.40 7.83 11.54
N LYS A 34 17.82 9.00 11.85
CA LYS A 34 17.97 10.26 11.10
C LYS A 34 17.57 10.14 9.62
N VAL A 35 16.53 9.34 9.35
CA VAL A 35 15.95 9.24 8.00
C VAL A 35 15.36 10.59 7.60
N ARG A 36 15.67 11.07 6.38
CA ARG A 36 15.20 12.37 5.88
C ARG A 36 13.69 12.38 5.60
N ARG A 37 13.17 11.31 5.01
CA ARG A 37 11.76 11.16 4.64
C ARG A 37 11.31 9.72 4.81
N VAL A 38 10.12 9.53 5.36
CA VAL A 38 9.46 8.23 5.49
C VAL A 38 8.29 8.15 4.52
N ILE A 39 8.29 7.12 3.67
CA ILE A 39 7.11 6.76 2.86
C ILE A 39 6.33 5.71 3.63
N TYR A 40 5.15 6.07 4.10
CA TYR A 40 4.25 5.22 4.87
C TYR A 40 3.24 4.55 3.94
N ILE A 41 3.31 3.21 3.85
CA ILE A 41 2.37 2.45 3.02
C ILE A 41 1.11 2.17 3.82
N SER A 42 0.06 2.94 3.53
CA SER A 42 -1.28 2.81 4.12
C SER A 42 -2.19 2.01 3.17
N SER A 43 -3.46 2.39 3.08
CA SER A 43 -4.50 1.74 2.28
C SER A 43 -5.60 2.73 1.94
N VAL A 44 -6.30 2.53 0.82
CA VAL A 44 -7.52 3.29 0.47
C VAL A 44 -8.59 3.18 1.57
N SER A 45 -8.54 2.14 2.39
CA SER A 45 -9.42 2.00 3.55
C SER A 45 -9.27 3.14 4.56
N ALA A 46 -8.10 3.79 4.67
CA ALA A 46 -7.92 4.94 5.56
C ALA A 46 -8.61 6.22 5.07
N VAL A 47 -8.94 6.30 3.76
CA VAL A 47 -9.47 7.51 3.11
C VAL A 47 -10.79 7.29 2.34
N GLY A 48 -11.29 6.06 2.26
CA GLY A 48 -12.41 5.69 1.38
C GLY A 48 -13.78 5.57 2.06
N MET A 49 -13.83 5.35 3.37
CA MET A 49 -15.03 4.98 4.12
C MET A 49 -15.49 6.13 5.02
N ASN A 50 -15.95 7.22 4.40
CA ASN A 50 -16.46 8.40 5.10
C ASN A 50 -17.94 8.60 4.77
N SER A 51 -18.80 8.39 5.76
CA SER A 51 -20.26 8.53 5.63
C SER A 51 -20.72 9.98 5.51
N LYS A 52 -19.89 10.93 5.96
CA LYS A 52 -20.17 12.38 5.97
C LYS A 52 -19.65 13.08 4.72
N TRP A 53 -18.94 12.38 3.83
CA TRP A 53 -18.40 12.98 2.62
C TRP A 53 -19.51 13.40 1.65
N PRO A 54 -19.46 14.60 1.05
CA PRO A 54 -20.52 15.07 0.14
C PRO A 54 -20.72 14.15 -1.06
N ASN A 55 -21.98 13.77 -1.32
CA ASN A 55 -22.35 12.98 -2.50
C ASN A 55 -21.99 13.74 -3.79
N GLY A 56 -21.43 13.03 -4.77
CA GLY A 56 -21.03 13.60 -6.06
C GLY A 56 -19.71 14.38 -6.04
N ARG A 57 -19.09 14.58 -4.87
CA ARG A 57 -17.74 15.13 -4.78
C ARG A 57 -16.70 14.01 -4.88
N ALA A 58 -15.76 14.15 -5.81
CA ALA A 58 -14.60 13.26 -5.88
C ALA A 58 -13.84 13.27 -4.54
N LYS A 59 -13.44 12.10 -4.06
CA LYS A 59 -12.61 12.01 -2.85
C LYS A 59 -11.22 12.58 -3.14
N ASP A 60 -10.70 13.34 -2.21
CA ASP A 60 -9.36 13.91 -2.21
C ASP A 60 -8.64 13.55 -0.90
N GLU A 61 -7.39 14.00 -0.74
CA GLU A 61 -6.52 13.70 0.41
C GLU A 61 -7.05 14.24 1.75
N ASN A 62 -8.13 15.04 1.73
CA ASN A 62 -8.81 15.50 2.95
C ASN A 62 -9.92 14.54 3.41
N CYS A 63 -10.24 13.52 2.61
CA CYS A 63 -11.24 12.51 2.97
C CYS A 63 -10.61 11.46 3.89
N TRP A 64 -10.89 11.55 5.19
CA TRP A 64 -10.52 10.52 6.16
C TRP A 64 -11.69 9.57 6.42
N SER A 65 -11.43 8.28 6.51
CA SER A 65 -12.45 7.29 6.86
C SER A 65 -12.93 7.45 8.31
N ASP A 66 -14.20 7.17 8.54
CA ASP A 66 -14.77 7.07 9.87
C ASP A 66 -14.16 5.85 10.60
N ASN A 67 -13.80 6.04 11.86
CA ASN A 67 -13.10 5.03 12.67
C ASN A 67 -13.96 3.79 12.99
N GLU A 68 -15.28 3.87 12.75
CA GLU A 68 -16.25 2.81 13.03
C GLU A 68 -16.34 1.74 11.91
N TYR A 69 -15.94 2.07 10.67
CA TYR A 69 -16.23 1.24 9.50
C TYR A 69 -15.04 0.43 9.00
N CYS A 70 -13.82 0.97 9.14
CA CYS A 70 -12.61 0.20 9.00
C CYS A 70 -12.30 -0.43 10.35
N ASN A 71 -11.77 -1.66 10.38
CA ASN A 71 -10.97 -2.11 11.50
C ASN A 71 -9.99 -0.97 11.81
N ALA A 72 -10.23 -0.21 12.90
CA ALA A 72 -9.73 1.16 13.15
C ALA A 72 -8.21 1.33 12.94
N THR A 73 -7.50 0.22 12.84
CA THR A 73 -6.08 0.06 12.56
C THR A 73 -5.55 0.89 11.40
N ALA A 74 -6.14 0.94 10.21
CA ALA A 74 -5.51 1.63 9.07
C ALA A 74 -5.54 3.17 9.20
N THR A 75 -6.73 3.72 9.46
CA THR A 75 -6.92 5.17 9.68
C THR A 75 -6.15 5.66 10.89
N GLU A 76 -6.22 4.91 12.01
CA GLU A 76 -5.53 5.26 13.24
C GLU A 76 -4.01 5.15 13.08
N ALA A 77 -3.52 4.10 12.43
CA ALA A 77 -2.09 3.92 12.18
C ALA A 77 -1.51 5.02 11.29
N GLU A 78 -2.22 5.42 10.23
CA GLU A 78 -1.81 6.51 9.36
C GLU A 78 -1.84 7.86 10.10
N SER A 79 -2.89 8.12 10.86
CA SER A 79 -3.00 9.32 11.71
C SER A 79 -1.86 9.40 12.73
N MET A 80 -1.55 8.32 13.43
CA MET A 80 -0.43 8.25 14.38
C MET A 80 0.92 8.47 13.70
N ALA A 81 1.11 7.95 12.49
CA ALA A 81 2.34 8.17 11.73
C ALA A 81 2.51 9.65 11.35
N PHE A 82 1.45 10.31 10.90
CA PHE A 82 1.47 11.74 10.59
C PHE A 82 1.66 12.60 11.84
N GLU A 83 1.00 12.27 12.94
CA GLU A 83 1.10 13.01 14.20
C GLU A 83 2.53 12.92 14.76
N TYR A 84 3.13 11.72 14.77
CA TYR A 84 4.52 11.55 15.16
C TYR A 84 5.47 12.32 14.22
N GLY A 85 5.20 12.30 12.91
CA GLY A 85 5.97 13.06 11.92
C GLY A 85 5.96 14.57 12.20
N LYS A 86 4.77 15.14 12.44
CA LYS A 86 4.59 16.56 12.78
C LYS A 86 5.31 16.94 14.07
N GLN A 87 5.14 16.14 15.13
CA GLN A 87 5.75 16.40 16.44
C GLN A 87 7.29 16.39 16.39
N ASN A 88 7.87 15.51 15.58
CA ASN A 88 9.32 15.31 15.52
C ASN A 88 9.99 15.97 14.30
N ARG A 89 9.24 16.77 13.52
CA ARG A 89 9.70 17.40 12.26
C ARG A 89 10.29 16.38 11.27
N LEU A 90 9.72 15.18 11.25
CA LEU A 90 10.04 14.13 10.29
C LEU A 90 9.09 14.24 9.09
N ASP A 91 9.65 14.28 7.88
CA ASP A 91 8.88 14.32 6.64
C ASP A 91 8.24 12.93 6.39
N VAL A 92 6.93 12.83 6.61
CA VAL A 92 6.16 11.59 6.42
C VAL A 92 5.19 11.81 5.28
N VAL A 93 5.21 10.90 4.29
CA VAL A 93 4.30 10.87 3.15
C VAL A 93 3.57 9.54 3.16
N ALA A 94 2.24 9.55 3.15
CA ALA A 94 1.45 8.33 3.03
C ALA A 94 1.14 7.99 1.56
N VAL A 95 1.10 6.70 1.25
CA VAL A 95 0.60 6.17 -0.02
C VAL A 95 -0.55 5.21 0.30
N ASN A 96 -1.72 5.45 -0.30
CA ASN A 96 -2.96 4.72 -0.02
C ASN A 96 -3.38 3.86 -1.22
N PRO A 97 -2.76 2.68 -1.42
CA PRO A 97 -3.13 1.79 -2.51
C PRO A 97 -4.57 1.29 -2.37
N GLY A 98 -5.24 1.12 -3.50
CA GLY A 98 -6.50 0.40 -3.61
C GLY A 98 -6.28 -1.10 -3.72
N TYR A 99 -7.00 -1.75 -4.65
CA TYR A 99 -6.70 -3.12 -5.01
C TYR A 99 -5.45 -3.18 -5.89
N VAL A 100 -4.44 -3.90 -5.41
CA VAL A 100 -3.20 -4.12 -6.14
C VAL A 100 -3.29 -5.48 -6.83
N PHE A 101 -3.30 -5.45 -8.16
CA PHE A 101 -3.30 -6.65 -9.01
C PHE A 101 -1.97 -6.76 -9.74
N GLY A 102 -1.52 -8.00 -9.98
CA GLY A 102 -0.27 -8.28 -10.70
C GLY A 102 0.32 -9.62 -10.30
N PRO A 103 1.36 -10.09 -11.02
CA PRO A 103 2.01 -11.37 -10.77
C PRO A 103 2.37 -11.54 -9.29
N VAL A 104 2.04 -12.69 -8.71
CA VAL A 104 2.28 -12.94 -7.29
C VAL A 104 3.72 -13.38 -7.08
N MET A 105 4.42 -12.74 -6.14
CA MET A 105 5.80 -13.09 -5.77
C MET A 105 5.91 -14.32 -4.86
N GLN A 106 4.79 -14.81 -4.34
CA GLN A 106 4.74 -15.90 -3.37
C GLN A 106 3.44 -16.71 -3.53
N PRO A 107 3.42 -18.00 -3.17
CA PRO A 107 2.23 -18.85 -3.28
C PRO A 107 1.10 -18.47 -2.33
N ILE A 108 1.36 -17.56 -1.37
CA ILE A 108 0.35 -17.03 -0.44
C ILE A 108 -0.31 -15.81 -1.07
N LEU A 109 -1.63 -15.88 -1.26
CA LEU A 109 -2.40 -14.76 -1.80
C LEU A 109 -2.43 -13.58 -0.83
N ASN A 110 -2.29 -12.39 -1.38
CA ASN A 110 -2.78 -11.20 -0.71
C ASN A 110 -4.31 -11.09 -0.92
N PHE A 111 -4.97 -10.28 -0.09
CA PHE A 111 -6.42 -10.10 -0.12
C PHE A 111 -6.96 -9.69 -1.50
N SER A 112 -6.25 -8.81 -2.22
CA SER A 112 -6.63 -8.34 -3.56
C SER A 112 -6.64 -9.48 -4.59
N THR A 113 -5.64 -10.35 -4.58
CA THR A 113 -5.59 -11.51 -5.48
C THR A 113 -6.67 -12.54 -5.13
N MET A 114 -6.99 -12.71 -3.85
CA MET A 114 -8.10 -13.58 -3.43
C MET A 114 -9.45 -13.05 -3.93
N LEU A 115 -9.70 -11.74 -3.82
CA LEU A 115 -10.90 -11.12 -4.36
C LEU A 115 -11.01 -11.30 -5.88
N LEU A 116 -9.89 -11.14 -6.61
CA LEU A 116 -9.87 -11.37 -8.06
C LEU A 116 -10.25 -12.82 -8.41
N LEU A 117 -9.68 -13.81 -7.72
CA LEU A 117 -10.00 -15.21 -7.95
C LEU A 117 -11.47 -15.51 -7.67
N ASN A 118 -12.03 -14.99 -6.58
CA ASN A 118 -13.45 -15.15 -6.25
C ASN A 118 -14.38 -14.48 -7.28
N PHE A 119 -13.93 -13.41 -7.92
CA PHE A 119 -14.72 -12.73 -8.94
C PHE A 119 -14.69 -13.47 -10.28
N VAL A 120 -13.53 -14.00 -10.65
CA VAL A 120 -13.33 -14.72 -11.92
C VAL A 120 -13.91 -16.13 -11.87
N GLU A 121 -13.83 -16.80 -10.73
CA GLU A 121 -14.36 -18.15 -10.54
C GLU A 121 -15.68 -18.11 -9.74
N SER A 122 -16.80 -18.32 -10.42
CA SER A 122 -18.13 -18.44 -9.78
C SER A 122 -18.33 -19.74 -8.99
N GLN A 123 -17.34 -20.64 -8.93
CA GLN A 123 -17.49 -21.96 -8.34
C GLN A 123 -16.35 -22.35 -7.38
N HIS A 124 -16.75 -22.84 -6.20
CA HIS A 124 -15.90 -23.45 -5.18
C HIS A 124 -15.29 -24.78 -5.68
N ASN A 125 -14.30 -24.71 -6.57
CA ASN A 125 -13.54 -25.89 -6.97
C ASN A 125 -12.26 -25.97 -6.12
N TYR A 126 -12.07 -27.12 -5.44
CA TYR A 126 -10.98 -27.38 -4.49
C TYR A 126 -9.61 -27.64 -5.14
N SER A 127 -9.32 -27.06 -6.32
CA SER A 127 -7.97 -27.10 -6.90
C SER A 127 -7.04 -26.12 -6.19
N THR A 128 -5.76 -26.44 -6.17
CA THR A 128 -4.72 -25.61 -5.55
C THR A 128 -4.73 -24.20 -6.16
N ILE A 129 -4.78 -23.17 -5.32
CA ILE A 129 -4.86 -21.75 -5.72
C ILE A 129 -3.77 -21.34 -6.72
N SER A 130 -2.58 -21.95 -6.58
CA SER A 130 -1.47 -21.78 -7.50
C SER A 130 -1.80 -22.14 -8.96
N GLU A 131 -2.51 -23.24 -9.17
CA GLU A 131 -2.91 -23.69 -10.51
C GLU A 131 -3.95 -22.74 -11.12
N LYS A 132 -4.80 -22.13 -10.29
CA LYS A 132 -5.81 -21.17 -10.74
C LYS A 132 -5.18 -19.91 -11.30
N LEU A 133 -4.21 -19.35 -10.58
CA LEU A 133 -3.44 -18.20 -11.07
C LEU A 133 -2.71 -18.52 -12.38
N GLN A 134 -2.07 -19.70 -12.46
CA GLN A 134 -1.41 -20.14 -13.68
C GLN A 134 -2.37 -20.30 -14.87
N LYS A 135 -3.61 -20.77 -14.65
CA LYS A 135 -4.65 -20.84 -15.69
C LYS A 135 -5.06 -19.45 -16.20
N LEU A 136 -4.97 -18.41 -15.37
CA LEU A 136 -5.18 -17.03 -15.77
C LEU A 136 -3.95 -16.40 -16.45
N GLY A 137 -2.92 -17.19 -16.75
CA GLY A 137 -1.67 -16.74 -17.36
C GLY A 137 -0.71 -16.07 -16.37
N TRP A 138 -0.98 -16.13 -15.06
CA TRP A 138 -0.10 -15.53 -14.07
C TRP A 138 1.07 -16.46 -13.77
N THR A 139 2.28 -15.96 -14.00
CA THR A 139 3.50 -16.63 -13.60
C THR A 139 3.99 -16.12 -12.26
N TYR A 140 4.50 -17.00 -11.41
CA TYR A 140 5.29 -16.56 -10.26
C TYR A 140 6.54 -15.87 -10.77
N ARG A 141 6.86 -14.74 -10.14
CA ARG A 141 8.11 -14.02 -10.39
C ARG A 141 8.94 -14.06 -9.12
N SER A 142 10.24 -14.18 -9.27
CA SER A 142 11.14 -14.09 -8.12
C SER A 142 11.08 -12.68 -7.52
N LEU A 143 11.45 -12.55 -6.24
CA LEU A 143 11.56 -11.23 -5.61
C LEU A 143 12.56 -10.33 -6.36
N GLU A 144 13.65 -10.92 -6.85
CA GLU A 144 14.66 -10.21 -7.66
C GLU A 144 14.06 -9.66 -8.94
N GLU A 145 13.33 -10.48 -9.70
CA GLU A 145 12.65 -10.05 -10.92
C GLU A 145 11.64 -8.92 -10.65
N ALA A 146 10.83 -9.05 -9.60
CA ALA A 146 9.86 -8.02 -9.24
C ALA A 146 10.54 -6.70 -8.81
N LEU A 147 11.69 -6.78 -8.13
CA LEU A 147 12.48 -5.61 -7.77
C LEU A 147 13.11 -4.96 -9.00
N MET A 148 13.60 -5.76 -9.96
CA MET A 148 14.15 -5.27 -11.22
C MET A 148 13.09 -4.56 -12.08
N ASP A 149 11.90 -5.16 -12.24
CA ASP A 149 10.76 -4.52 -12.93
C ASP A 149 10.40 -3.18 -12.27
N SER A 150 10.44 -3.12 -10.93
CA SER A 150 10.17 -1.88 -10.19
C SER A 150 11.23 -0.82 -10.47
N ILE A 151 12.52 -1.19 -10.45
CA ILE A 151 13.63 -0.27 -10.76
C ILE A 151 13.52 0.25 -12.19
N GLU A 152 13.21 -0.62 -13.15
CA GLU A 152 13.05 -0.24 -14.56
C GLU A 152 11.87 0.71 -14.74
N SER A 153 10.70 0.36 -14.18
CA SER A 153 9.53 1.24 -14.18
C SER A 153 9.84 2.62 -13.57
N TYR A 154 10.60 2.67 -12.47
CA TYR A 154 11.01 3.93 -11.87
C TYR A 154 12.02 4.71 -12.73
N LYS A 155 12.91 4.04 -13.48
CA LYS A 155 13.81 4.71 -14.45
C LYS A 155 13.03 5.29 -15.62
N GLU A 156 12.09 4.53 -16.19
CA GLU A 156 11.23 4.98 -17.29
C GLU A 156 10.37 6.17 -16.88
N ALA A 157 9.87 6.16 -15.64
CA ALA A 157 9.12 7.27 -15.08
C ALA A 157 10.00 8.47 -14.67
N VAL A 158 11.31 8.42 -14.90
CA VAL A 158 12.29 9.47 -14.53
C VAL A 158 12.26 9.76 -13.03
N LEU A 159 12.08 8.70 -12.22
CA LEU A 159 12.03 8.72 -10.75
C LEU A 159 13.34 8.24 -10.11
N LEU A 160 14.15 7.48 -10.84
CA LEU A 160 15.50 7.06 -10.44
C LEU A 160 16.51 7.51 -11.50
N ASP A 161 17.61 8.13 -11.06
CA ASP A 161 18.77 8.45 -11.90
C ASP A 161 19.74 7.24 -11.97
#